data_AF-A0A2V9X2X9-F1
#
_entry.id   AF-A0A2V9X2X9-F1
#
_cell.length_a   1.000
_cell.length_b   1.000
_cell.length_c   1.000
_cell.angle_alpha   90.00
_cell.angle_beta   90.00
_cell.angle_gamma   90.00
#
_symmetry.space_group_name_H-M   'P 1'
#
loop_
_entity.id
_entity.type
_entity.pdbx_description
1 polymer ?
#
loop_
_entity_poly.entity_id
_entity_poly.type
_entity_poly.pdbx_seq_one_letter_code
_entity_poly.pdbx_strand_id
1 'polypeptide(L)'
;MPVFTEDKRTHETKAVDNVQALVQLLRNRSYEEIRQRMYDSAPGSPWWSACKAELDLRNGQQLAEASVAMSRVTEKMRSSTQHFEQLAETLCQATNDVADLLRKTEAAGRRLEIAVYVAIGVSLVQLFNLIFEVFRKR
;
A
#
# COMPACT_ATOMS: atom_id res chain seq x y z
N MET A 1 -17.76 66.49 -20.23
CA MET A 1 -17.21 66.45 -18.85
C MET A 1 -16.57 65.08 -18.63
N PRO A 2 -15.24 64.93 -18.72
CA PRO A 2 -14.56 63.72 -18.29
C PRO A 2 -13.77 63.96 -16.98
N VAL A 3 -13.13 62.89 -16.49
CA VAL A 3 -12.16 62.83 -15.38
C VAL A 3 -12.74 62.58 -13.98
N PHE A 4 -13.21 61.34 -13.76
CA PHE A 4 -13.28 60.74 -12.41
C PHE A 4 -12.74 59.30 -12.36
N THR A 5 -12.07 58.82 -13.43
CA THR A 5 -11.62 57.43 -13.56
C THR A 5 -10.11 57.21 -13.33
N GLU A 6 -9.31 58.26 -13.18
CA GLU A 6 -7.88 58.14 -12.87
C GLU A 6 -7.64 57.93 -11.37
N ASP A 7 -8.31 58.68 -10.50
CA ASP A 7 -8.03 58.67 -9.05
C ASP A 7 -8.29 57.29 -8.41
N LYS A 8 -9.39 56.62 -8.80
CA LYS A 8 -9.71 55.25 -8.34
C LYS A 8 -8.64 54.22 -8.73
N ARG A 9 -8.11 54.28 -9.95
CA ARG A 9 -7.10 53.32 -10.43
C ARG A 9 -5.75 53.49 -9.72
N THR A 10 -5.32 54.74 -9.51
CA THR A 10 -4.11 55.00 -8.71
C THR A 10 -4.26 54.58 -7.26
N HIS A 11 -5.45 54.72 -6.67
CA HIS A 11 -5.71 54.34 -5.28
C HIS A 11 -5.79 52.81 -5.11
N GLU A 12 -6.34 52.10 -6.09
CA GLU A 12 -6.35 50.63 -6.15
C GLU A 12 -4.94 50.06 -6.32
N THR A 13 -4.13 50.66 -7.20
CA THR A 13 -2.75 50.18 -7.45
C THR A 13 -1.88 50.33 -6.19
N LYS A 14 -1.98 51.47 -5.49
CA LYS A 14 -1.30 51.69 -4.21
C LYS A 14 -1.78 50.74 -3.11
N ALA A 15 -3.06 50.36 -3.12
CA ALA A 15 -3.60 49.40 -2.15
C ALA A 15 -3.06 47.99 -2.41
N VAL A 16 -2.92 47.58 -3.67
CA VAL A 16 -2.33 46.29 -4.07
C VAL A 16 -0.84 46.24 -3.72
N ASP A 17 -0.08 47.29 -4.00
CA ASP A 17 1.34 47.40 -3.65
C ASP A 17 1.55 47.33 -2.13
N ASN A 18 0.66 47.99 -1.36
CA ASN A 18 0.67 47.90 0.09
C ASN A 18 0.40 46.47 0.58
N VAL A 19 -0.61 45.78 0.04
CA VAL A 19 -0.88 44.37 0.40
C VAL A 19 0.32 43.49 0.08
N GLN A 20 0.99 43.70 -1.06
CA GLN A 20 2.16 42.91 -1.44
C GLN A 20 3.36 43.14 -0.52
N ALA A 21 3.65 44.39 -0.13
CA ALA A 21 4.69 44.71 0.85
C ALA A 21 4.38 44.09 2.23
N LEU A 22 3.11 44.13 2.62
CA LEU A 22 2.60 43.54 3.84
C LEU A 22 2.75 42.00 3.84
N VAL A 23 2.47 41.32 2.72
CA VAL A 23 2.74 39.88 2.55
C VAL A 23 4.23 39.57 2.69
N GLN A 24 5.12 40.38 2.13
CA GLN A 24 6.57 40.18 2.28
C GLN A 24 7.03 40.26 3.74
N LEU A 25 6.42 41.12 4.56
CA LEU A 25 6.72 41.22 6.00
C LEU A 25 6.23 39.98 6.77
N LEU A 26 5.13 39.36 6.33
CA LEU A 26 4.56 38.16 6.96
C LEU A 26 5.31 36.88 6.57
N ARG A 27 6.04 36.87 5.46
CA ARG A 27 6.77 35.71 4.95
C ARG A 27 7.73 35.07 5.97
N ASN A 28 8.34 35.87 6.85
CA ASN A 28 9.26 35.41 7.89
C ASN A 28 8.59 35.15 9.25
N ARG A 29 7.26 35.28 9.34
CA ARG A 29 6.49 35.08 10.58
C ARG A 29 5.94 33.65 10.67
N SER A 30 5.66 33.21 11.89
CA SER A 30 5.12 31.87 12.13
C SER A 30 3.66 31.77 11.66
N TYR A 31 3.23 30.57 11.29
CA TYR A 31 1.85 30.35 10.82
C TYR A 31 0.80 30.77 11.87
N GLU A 32 1.03 30.42 13.13
CA GLU A 32 0.12 30.77 14.23
C GLU A 32 0.08 32.28 14.49
N GLU A 33 1.22 32.96 14.39
CA GLU A 33 1.26 34.42 14.55
C GLU A 33 0.49 35.13 13.44
N ILE A 34 0.59 34.65 12.19
CA ILE A 34 -0.17 35.21 11.06
C ILE A 34 -1.66 34.94 11.23
N ARG A 35 -2.02 33.73 11.68
CA ARG A 35 -3.41 33.34 11.93
C ARG A 35 -4.05 34.18 13.02
N GLN A 36 -3.34 34.41 14.12
CA GLN A 36 -3.81 35.27 15.21
C GLN A 36 -3.98 36.71 14.74
N ARG A 37 -2.99 37.26 14.02
CA ARG A 37 -3.08 38.62 13.43
C ARG A 37 -4.22 38.78 12.43
N MET A 38 -4.56 37.72 11.70
CA MET A 38 -5.72 37.71 10.81
C MET A 38 -7.03 37.86 11.59
N TYR A 39 -7.17 37.19 12.75
CA TYR A 39 -8.35 37.32 13.61
C TYR A 39 -8.42 38.66 14.35
N ASP A 40 -7.27 39.25 14.67
CA ASP A 40 -7.18 40.57 15.31
C ASP A 40 -7.43 41.73 14.34
N SER A 41 -7.40 41.48 13.03
CA SER A 41 -7.57 42.50 11.98
C SER A 41 -9.00 42.57 11.46
N ALA A 42 -9.48 43.77 11.15
CA ALA A 42 -10.81 43.95 10.56
C ALA A 42 -10.92 43.23 9.20
N PRO A 43 -12.00 42.45 8.95
CA PRO A 43 -12.22 41.78 7.67
C PRO A 43 -12.23 42.78 6.51
N GLY A 44 -11.53 42.47 5.42
CA GLY A 44 -11.41 43.36 4.25
C GLY A 44 -10.36 44.47 4.37
N SER A 45 -9.68 44.60 5.52
CA SER A 45 -8.50 45.47 5.61
C SER A 45 -7.32 44.93 4.77
N PRO A 46 -6.40 45.80 4.32
CA PRO A 46 -5.18 45.36 3.64
C PRO A 46 -4.36 44.35 4.45
N TRP A 47 -4.39 44.47 5.78
CA TRP A 47 -3.66 43.59 6.68
C TRP A 47 -4.30 42.21 6.77
N TRP A 48 -5.64 42.17 6.86
CA TRP A 48 -6.40 40.92 6.81
C TRP A 48 -6.19 40.20 5.48
N SER A 49 -6.25 40.92 4.35
CA SER A 49 -6.02 40.35 3.01
C SER A 49 -4.61 39.80 2.84
N ALA A 50 -3.59 40.51 3.36
CA ALA A 50 -2.21 40.03 3.35
C ALA A 50 -2.02 38.77 4.20
N CYS A 51 -2.59 38.72 5.41
CA CYS A 51 -2.54 37.53 6.27
C CYS A 51 -3.23 36.34 5.63
N LYS A 52 -4.41 36.56 5.04
CA LYS A 52 -5.16 35.52 4.34
C LYS A 52 -4.39 34.98 3.13
N ALA A 53 -3.83 35.85 2.29
CA ALA A 53 -3.06 35.43 1.12
C ALA A 53 -1.83 34.58 1.50
N GLU A 54 -1.12 34.94 2.57
CA GLU A 54 0.04 34.17 3.05
C GLU A 54 -0.38 32.81 3.67
N LEU A 55 -1.49 32.76 4.42
CA LEU A 55 -2.03 31.51 4.95
C LEU A 55 -2.51 30.58 3.82
N ASP A 56 -3.21 31.11 2.82
CA ASP A 56 -3.68 30.35 1.66
C ASP A 56 -2.49 29.79 0.86
N LEU A 57 -1.42 30.57 0.68
CA LEU A 57 -0.19 30.12 0.04
C LEU A 57 0.45 28.94 0.80
N ARG A 58 0.60 29.05 2.12
CA ARG A 58 1.20 28.01 2.97
C ARG A 58 0.33 26.75 3.04
N ASN A 59 -0.98 26.91 3.15
CA ASN A 59 -1.93 25.80 3.10
C ASN A 59 -1.84 25.07 1.75
N GLY A 60 -1.74 25.82 0.64
CA GLY A 60 -1.52 25.27 -0.70
C GLY A 60 -0.20 24.50 -0.82
N GLN A 61 0.89 25.02 -0.25
CA GLN A 61 2.19 24.34 -0.21
C GLN A 61 2.13 23.04 0.60
N GLN A 62 1.54 23.07 1.80
CA GLN A 62 1.36 21.87 2.63
C GLN A 62 0.51 20.82 1.92
N LEU A 63 -0.56 21.24 1.24
CA LEU A 63 -1.40 20.33 0.46
C LEU A 63 -0.64 19.73 -0.72
N ALA A 64 0.16 20.52 -1.43
CA ALA A 64 1.00 20.04 -2.52
C ALA A 64 2.03 19.02 -2.02
N GLU A 65 2.73 19.30 -0.92
CA GLU A 65 3.67 18.37 -0.29
C GLU A 65 2.99 17.07 0.16
N ALA A 66 1.84 17.19 0.82
CA ALA A 66 1.04 16.04 1.24
C ALA A 66 0.58 15.19 0.05
N SER A 67 0.16 15.82 -1.05
CA SER A 67 -0.25 15.10 -2.26
C SER A 67 0.91 14.32 -2.90
N VAL A 68 2.11 14.91 -2.96
CA VAL A 68 3.31 14.22 -3.46
C VAL A 68 3.69 13.05 -2.54
N ALA A 69 3.63 13.25 -1.23
CA ALA A 69 3.87 12.19 -0.26
C ALA A 69 2.85 11.05 -0.43
N MET A 70 1.58 11.38 -0.61
CA MET A 70 0.50 10.42 -0.82
C MET A 70 0.66 9.68 -2.16
N SER A 71 1.06 10.34 -3.24
CA SER A 71 1.39 9.67 -4.50
C SER A 71 2.51 8.63 -4.33
N ARG A 72 3.57 8.95 -3.57
CA ARG A 72 4.66 8.01 -3.28
C ARG A 72 4.19 6.82 -2.44
N VAL A 73 3.31 7.04 -1.47
CA VAL A 73 2.74 5.96 -0.64
C VAL A 73 1.83 5.07 -1.49
N THR A 74 0.98 5.65 -2.33
CA THR A 74 0.10 4.91 -3.23
C THR A 74 0.89 4.05 -4.22
N GLU A 75 1.99 4.58 -4.77
CA GLU A 75 2.86 3.80 -5.67
C GLU A 75 3.50 2.60 -4.96
N LYS A 76 4.03 2.82 -3.74
CA LYS A 76 4.54 1.72 -2.91
C LYS A 76 3.47 0.69 -2.56
N MET A 77 2.26 1.15 -2.26
CA MET A 77 1.13 0.26 -1.96
C MET A 77 0.74 -0.57 -3.18
N ARG A 78 0.69 0.04 -4.36
CA ARG A 78 0.43 -0.65 -5.63
C ARG A 78 1.48 -1.72 -5.91
N SER A 79 2.76 -1.39 -5.77
CA SER A 79 3.85 -2.36 -5.89
C SER A 79 3.71 -3.50 -4.86
N SER A 80 3.40 -3.19 -3.60
CA SER A 80 3.18 -4.21 -2.57
C SER A 80 2.01 -5.14 -2.90
N THR A 81 0.90 -4.62 -3.42
CA THR A 81 -0.26 -5.43 -3.84
C THR A 81 0.12 -6.40 -4.96
N GLN A 82 0.89 -5.95 -5.95
CA GLN A 82 1.38 -6.83 -7.02
C GLN A 82 2.28 -7.96 -6.48
N HIS A 83 3.15 -7.67 -5.51
CA HIS A 83 3.95 -8.69 -4.86
C HIS A 83 3.11 -9.69 -4.06
N PHE A 84 2.06 -9.24 -3.38
CA PHE A 84 1.14 -10.12 -2.67
C PHE A 84 0.36 -11.03 -3.62
N GLU A 85 -0.08 -10.50 -4.77
CA GLU A 85 -0.77 -11.29 -5.79
C GLU A 85 0.14 -12.39 -6.34
N GLN A 86 1.40 -12.06 -6.64
CA GLN A 86 2.39 -13.03 -7.10
C GLN A 86 2.70 -14.11 -6.03
N LEU A 87 2.80 -13.72 -4.76
CA LEU A 87 2.99 -14.66 -3.66
C LEU A 87 1.77 -15.58 -3.46
N ALA A 88 0.56 -15.04 -3.59
CA ALA A 88 -0.68 -15.82 -3.48
C ALA A 88 -0.80 -16.83 -4.63
N GLU A 89 -0.47 -16.44 -5.86
CA GLU A 89 -0.44 -17.33 -7.00
C GLU A 89 0.60 -18.46 -6.81
N THR A 90 1.81 -18.09 -6.38
CA THR A 90 2.88 -19.07 -6.08
C THR A 90 2.47 -20.03 -4.98
N LEU A 91 1.83 -19.54 -3.92
CA LEU A 91 1.35 -20.38 -2.82
C LEU A 91 0.24 -21.33 -3.28
N CYS A 92 -0.68 -20.85 -4.12
CA CYS A 92 -1.73 -21.67 -4.71
C CYS A 92 -1.14 -22.79 -5.57
N GLN A 93 -0.16 -22.45 -6.41
CA GLN A 93 0.54 -23.42 -7.25
C GLN A 93 1.31 -24.45 -6.42
N ALA A 94 2.10 -24.00 -5.44
CA ALA A 94 2.83 -24.90 -4.55
C ALA A 94 1.89 -25.82 -3.75
N THR A 95 0.74 -25.31 -3.32
CA THR A 95 -0.27 -26.12 -2.61
C THR A 95 -0.87 -27.18 -3.52
N ASN A 96 -1.16 -26.85 -4.78
CA ASN A 96 -1.62 -27.83 -5.78
C ASN A 96 -0.54 -28.88 -6.06
N ASP A 97 0.72 -28.49 -6.20
CA ASP A 97 1.83 -29.42 -6.42
C ASP A 97 1.98 -30.40 -5.25
N VAL A 98 1.86 -29.91 -4.01
CA VAL A 98 1.86 -30.75 -2.80
C VAL A 98 0.65 -31.68 -2.76
N ALA A 99 -0.55 -31.19 -3.12
CA ALA A 99 -1.75 -32.02 -3.18
C ALA A 99 -1.60 -33.15 -4.21
N ASP A 100 -1.00 -32.87 -5.37
CA ASP A 100 -0.72 -33.87 -6.40
C ASP A 100 0.35 -34.87 -5.98
N LEU A 101 1.41 -34.42 -5.28
CA LEU A 101 2.40 -35.29 -4.66
C LEU A 101 1.78 -36.24 -3.65
N LEU A 102 0.89 -35.74 -2.78
CA LEU A 102 0.18 -36.56 -1.80
C LEU A 102 -0.71 -37.60 -2.48
N ARG A 103 -1.48 -37.23 -3.51
CA ARG A 103 -2.29 -38.17 -4.30
C ARG A 103 -1.45 -39.26 -4.96
N LYS A 104 -0.32 -38.88 -5.57
CA LYS A 104 0.62 -39.83 -6.17
C LYS A 104 1.20 -40.78 -5.12
N THR A 105 1.54 -40.26 -3.95
CA THR A 105 2.08 -41.05 -2.84
C THR A 105 1.05 -42.01 -2.29
N GLU A 106 -0.21 -41.60 -2.15
CA GLU A 106 -1.31 -42.47 -1.74
C GLU A 106 -1.52 -43.63 -2.73
N ALA A 107 -1.50 -43.33 -4.04
CA ALA A 107 -1.60 -44.35 -5.08
C ALA A 107 -0.42 -45.33 -5.06
N ALA A 108 0.80 -44.83 -4.80
CA ALA A 108 1.99 -45.66 -4.64
C ALA A 108 1.93 -46.52 -3.37
N GLY A 109 1.45 -45.96 -2.24
CA GLY A 109 1.24 -46.68 -0.98
C GLY A 109 0.24 -47.82 -1.13
N ARG A 110 -0.86 -47.61 -1.86
CA ARG A 110 -1.84 -48.67 -2.13
C ARG A 110 -1.26 -49.81 -2.97
N ARG A 111 -0.40 -49.51 -3.95
CA ARG A 111 0.31 -50.52 -4.73
C ARG A 111 1.32 -51.30 -3.87
N LEU A 112 2.02 -50.60 -2.98
CA LEU A 112 2.95 -51.22 -2.04
C LEU A 112 2.21 -52.17 -1.08
N GLU A 113 1.06 -51.75 -0.57
CA GLU A 113 0.23 -52.57 0.33
C GLU A 113 -0.16 -53.90 -0.33
N ILE A 114 -0.63 -53.86 -1.57
CA ILE A 114 -0.97 -55.06 -2.35
C ILE A 114 0.27 -55.95 -2.53
N ALA A 115 1.42 -55.38 -2.88
CA ALA A 115 2.66 -56.13 -3.04
C ALA A 115 3.11 -56.83 -1.75
N VAL A 116 2.94 -56.17 -0.60
CA VAL A 116 3.23 -56.74 0.73
C VAL A 116 2.32 -57.93 1.02
N TYR A 117 1.00 -57.82 0.78
CA TYR A 117 0.09 -58.95 0.99
C TYR A 117 0.44 -60.16 0.11
N VAL A 118 0.81 -59.93 -1.15
CA VAL A 118 1.25 -61.01 -2.05
C VAL A 118 2.53 -61.68 -1.53
N ALA A 119 3.52 -60.89 -1.07
CA ALA A 119 4.76 -61.43 -0.52
C ALA A 119 4.51 -62.27 0.74
N ILE A 120 3.61 -61.83 1.63
CA ILE A 120 3.19 -62.60 2.81
C ILE A 120 2.50 -63.91 2.39
N GLY A 121 1.60 -63.86 1.41
CA GLY A 121 0.92 -65.06 0.90
C GLY A 121 1.89 -66.10 0.33
N VAL A 122 2.85 -65.67 -0.50
CA VAL A 122 3.87 -66.55 -1.08
C VAL A 122 4.77 -67.15 0.00
N SER A 123 5.21 -66.35 0.96
CA SER A 123 6.07 -66.83 2.05
C SER A 123 5.35 -67.84 2.96
N LEU A 124 4.05 -67.65 3.24
CA LEU A 124 3.24 -68.65 3.94
C LEU A 124 3.16 -69.98 3.17
N VAL A 125 2.90 -69.93 1.86
CA VAL A 125 2.85 -71.15 1.03
C VAL A 125 4.20 -71.86 0.99
N GLN A 126 5.30 -71.10 0.84
CA GLN A 126 6.66 -71.65 0.88
C GLN A 126 6.96 -72.31 2.23
N LEU A 127 6.57 -71.68 3.34
CA LEU A 127 6.74 -72.23 4.69
C LEU A 127 5.97 -73.55 4.83
N PHE A 128 4.71 -73.59 4.41
CA PHE A 128 3.89 -74.81 4.45
C PHE A 128 4.51 -75.93 3.61
N ASN A 129 4.94 -75.64 2.38
CA ASN A 129 5.61 -76.63 1.53
C ASN A 129 6.87 -77.19 2.19
N LEU A 130 7.69 -76.33 2.82
CA LEU A 130 8.91 -76.75 3.50
C LEU A 130 8.60 -77.65 4.71
N ILE A 131 7.60 -77.31 5.51
CA ILE A 131 7.13 -78.13 6.63
C ILE A 131 6.64 -79.49 6.13
N PHE A 132 5.76 -79.51 5.13
CA PHE A 132 5.25 -80.75 4.54
C PHE A 132 6.37 -81.62 3.96
N GLU A 133 7.37 -81.03 3.31
CA GLU A 133 8.48 -81.79 2.74
C GLU A 133 9.37 -82.41 3.83
N VAL A 134 9.61 -81.69 4.94
CA VAL A 134 10.33 -82.21 6.10
C VAL A 134 9.56 -83.34 6.77
N PHE A 135 8.24 -83.19 6.98
CA PHE A 135 7.41 -84.24 7.58
C PHE A 135 7.19 -85.45 6.67
N ARG A 136 7.21 -85.28 5.34
CA ARG A 136 7.08 -86.39 4.38
C ARG A 136 8.38 -87.20 4.24
N LYS A 137 9.54 -86.59 4.47
CA LYS A 137 10.85 -87.27 4.42
C LYS A 137 11.21 -87.99 5.73
N ARG A 138 10.46 -87.77 6.81
CA ARG A 138 10.66 -88.37 8.13
C ARG A 138 9.70 -89.52 8.34
#